data_AF-A0A1X7DZ49-F1
#
_entry.id   AF-A0A1X7DZ49-F1
#
_cell.length_a   1.000
_cell.length_b   1.000
_cell.length_c   1.000
_cell.angle_alpha   90.00
_cell.angle_beta   90.00
_cell.angle_gamma   90.00
#
_symmetry.space_group_name_H-M   'P 1'
#
loop_
_entity.id
_entity.type
_entity.pdbx_description
1 polymer ?
#
loop_
_entity_poly.entity_id
_entity_poly.type
_entity_poly.pdbx_seq_one_letter_code
_entity_poly.pdbx_strand_id
1 'polypeptide(L)'
;MSIPQVRVRAPHAFVRPKLDSWSIAAVDHIDVTGQARADAEREARISALGVLMESPSATPLWRRICMAEMHREIRARSADQRVAMELALAEAMR
;
A
#
# COMPACT_ATOMS: atom_id res chain seq x y z
N MET A 1 17.46 31.88 36.67
CA MET A 1 17.52 31.95 35.20
C MET A 1 16.69 30.81 34.65
N SER A 2 15.57 31.09 33.99
CA SER A 2 14.67 30.07 33.42
C SER A 2 14.94 29.97 31.92
N ILE A 3 15.34 28.79 31.45
CA ILE A 3 15.66 28.58 30.03
C ILE A 3 14.33 28.47 29.27
N PRO A 4 14.06 29.34 28.27
CA PRO A 4 12.84 29.23 27.49
C PRO A 4 12.89 27.95 26.66
N GLN A 5 12.01 27.00 26.96
CA GLN A 5 11.86 25.79 26.16
C GLN A 5 11.20 26.13 24.82
N VAL A 6 12.00 26.31 23.78
CA VAL A 6 11.52 26.42 22.40
C VAL A 6 11.06 25.04 21.97
N ARG A 7 9.74 24.84 21.84
CA ARG A 7 9.18 23.62 21.25
C ARG A 7 9.46 23.60 19.75
N VAL A 8 10.52 22.91 19.36
CA VAL A 8 10.81 22.60 17.95
C VAL A 8 9.78 21.57 17.49
N ARG A 9 8.76 22.00 16.74
CA ARG A 9 7.90 21.09 15.97
C ARG A 9 8.72 20.58 14.77
N ALA A 10 9.45 19.49 14.96
CA ALA A 10 9.95 18.73 13.83
C ALA A 10 8.74 18.17 13.06
N PRO A 11 8.66 18.33 11.73
CA PRO A 11 7.67 17.61 10.94
C PRO A 11 7.92 16.11 11.15
N HIS A 12 6.98 15.41 11.77
CA HIS A 12 6.97 13.96 11.77
C HIS A 12 6.65 13.48 10.36
N ALA A 13 7.67 13.43 9.49
CA ALA A 13 7.56 12.75 8.21
C ALA A 13 7.53 11.24 8.49
N PHE A 14 6.34 10.66 8.54
CA PHE A 14 6.22 9.21 8.66
C PHE A 14 6.74 8.54 7.39
N VAL A 15 7.67 7.61 7.57
CA VAL A 15 8.25 6.85 6.47
C VAL A 15 7.18 5.89 5.93
N ARG A 16 6.81 6.06 4.67
CA ARG A 16 5.91 5.14 3.96
C ARG A 16 6.69 3.90 3.52
N PRO A 17 6.04 2.73 3.43
CA PRO A 17 6.65 1.55 2.84
C PRO A 17 7.01 1.84 1.37
N LYS A 18 8.29 1.70 1.02
CA LYS A 18 8.78 1.88 -0.34
C LYS A 18 8.70 0.55 -1.09
N LEU A 19 7.56 0.29 -1.72
CA LEU A 19 7.29 -0.98 -2.40
C LEU A 19 7.41 -0.91 -3.92
N ASP A 20 7.61 0.28 -4.50
CA ASP A 20 7.65 0.46 -5.96
C ASP A 20 8.77 -0.36 -6.60
N SER A 21 10.02 -0.15 -6.17
CA SER A 21 11.19 -0.88 -6.69
C SER A 21 11.15 -2.37 -6.33
N TRP A 22 10.60 -2.70 -5.16
CA TRP A 22 10.43 -4.09 -4.75
C TRP A 22 9.43 -4.82 -5.64
N SER A 23 8.32 -4.17 -6.01
CA SER A 23 7.26 -4.80 -6.82
C SER A 23 7.72 -5.14 -8.23
N ILE A 24 8.60 -4.32 -8.83
CA ILE A 24 9.23 -4.61 -10.11
C ILE A 24 10.01 -5.93 -10.02
N ALA A 25 10.88 -6.06 -9.00
CA ALA A 25 11.66 -7.28 -8.79
C ALA A 25 10.79 -8.50 -8.44
N ALA A 26 9.72 -8.29 -7.66
CA ALA A 26 8.81 -9.35 -7.26
C ALA A 26 8.05 -9.96 -8.45
N VAL A 27 7.78 -9.16 -9.50
CA VAL A 27 6.99 -9.56 -10.67
C VAL A 27 7.86 -9.82 -11.90
N ASP A 28 9.17 -9.61 -11.81
CA ASP A 28 10.08 -9.67 -12.95
C ASP A 28 10.11 -11.02 -13.67
N HIS A 29 9.79 -12.09 -12.95
CA HIS A 29 9.73 -13.46 -13.46
C HIS A 29 8.44 -13.77 -14.24
N ILE A 30 7.46 -12.85 -14.26
CA ILE A 30 6.18 -13.05 -14.95
C ILE A 30 6.28 -12.43 -16.35
N ASP A 31 6.04 -13.25 -17.38
CA ASP A 31 6.05 -12.83 -18.80
C ASP A 31 4.74 -12.12 -19.18
N VAL A 32 4.49 -10.97 -18.56
CA VAL A 32 3.38 -10.08 -18.85
C VAL A 32 3.88 -8.67 -19.08
N THR A 33 3.21 -7.95 -19.99
CA THR A 33 3.61 -6.59 -20.42
C THR A 33 2.44 -5.61 -20.30
N GLY A 34 2.74 -4.32 -20.39
CA GLY A 34 1.73 -3.26 -20.40
C GLY A 34 0.86 -3.25 -19.14
N GLN A 35 -0.46 -3.16 -19.31
CA GLN A 35 -1.41 -3.05 -18.21
C GLN A 35 -1.38 -4.28 -17.28
N ALA A 36 -1.25 -5.49 -17.85
CA ALA A 36 -1.19 -6.72 -17.07
C ALA A 36 0.02 -6.75 -16.13
N ARG A 37 1.16 -6.18 -16.55
CA ARG A 37 2.33 -6.03 -15.68
C ARG A 37 2.08 -5.03 -14.55
N ALA A 38 1.52 -3.87 -14.87
CA ALA A 38 1.21 -2.85 -13.87
C ALA A 38 0.22 -3.36 -12.80
N ASP A 39 -0.71 -4.23 -13.20
CA ASP A 39 -1.66 -4.86 -12.29
C ASP A 39 -0.99 -5.94 -11.43
N ALA A 40 -0.12 -6.77 -12.01
CA ALA A 40 0.66 -7.74 -11.25
C ALA A 40 1.57 -7.08 -10.21
N GLU A 41 2.27 -5.99 -10.58
CA GLU A 41 3.10 -5.21 -9.65
C GLU A 41 2.25 -4.62 -8.50
N ARG A 42 1.04 -4.16 -8.82
CA ARG A 42 0.10 -3.63 -7.82
C ARG A 42 -0.41 -4.69 -6.86
N GLU A 43 -0.80 -5.86 -7.36
CA GLU A 43 -1.21 -6.99 -6.52
C GLU A 43 -0.06 -7.42 -5.59
N ALA A 44 1.18 -7.45 -6.11
CA ALA A 44 2.36 -7.71 -5.28
C ALA A 44 2.51 -6.67 -4.15
N ARG A 45 2.33 -5.36 -4.43
CA ARG A 45 2.37 -4.31 -3.39
C ARG A 45 1.25 -4.48 -2.36
N ILE A 46 0.02 -4.79 -2.78
CA ILE A 46 -1.11 -5.03 -1.87
C ILE A 46 -0.82 -6.21 -0.95
N SER A 47 -0.32 -7.32 -1.51
CA SER A 47 0.07 -8.51 -0.74
C SER A 47 1.16 -8.19 0.28
N ALA A 48 2.22 -7.48 -0.13
CA ALA A 48 3.30 -7.07 0.77
C ALA A 48 2.81 -6.16 1.90
N LEU A 49 1.88 -5.25 1.64
CA LEU A 49 1.27 -4.40 2.67
C LEU A 49 0.50 -5.23 3.71
N GLY A 50 -0.22 -6.26 3.27
CA GLY A 50 -0.87 -7.21 4.17
C GLY A 50 0.13 -7.89 5.12
N VAL A 51 1.23 -8.42 4.57
CA VAL A 51 2.30 -9.05 5.37
C VAL A 51 2.93 -8.05 6.37
N LEU A 52 3.17 -6.81 5.94
CA LEU A 52 3.71 -5.76 6.81
C LEU A 52 2.76 -5.38 7.95
N MET A 53 1.45 -5.50 7.75
CA MET A 53 0.45 -5.24 8.80
C MET A 53 0.37 -6.37 9.83
N GLU A 54 0.54 -7.61 9.39
CA GLU A 54 0.50 -8.82 10.21
C GLU A 54 1.79 -9.08 10.99
N SER A 55 2.89 -8.38 10.63
CA SER A 55 4.16 -8.49 11.34
C SER A 55 4.00 -8.31 12.86
N PRO A 56 4.63 -9.15 13.69
CA PRO A 56 4.58 -9.02 15.15
C PRO A 56 5.20 -7.70 15.64
N SER A 57 6.08 -7.09 14.85
CA SER A 57 6.71 -5.79 15.13
C SER A 57 5.87 -4.60 14.64
N ALA A 58 4.73 -4.83 14.01
CA ALA A 58 3.87 -3.77 13.47
C ALA A 58 3.20 -2.97 14.60
N THR A 59 3.61 -1.71 14.75
CA THR A 59 2.93 -0.78 15.64
C THR A 59 1.52 -0.44 15.12
N PRO A 60 0.57 -0.02 15.98
CA PRO A 60 -0.74 0.43 15.53
C PRO A 60 -0.69 1.56 14.49
N LEU A 61 0.28 2.46 14.60
CA LEU A 61 0.51 3.52 13.63
C LEU A 61 1.00 2.96 12.29
N TRP A 62 1.94 2.02 12.32
CA TRP A 62 2.45 1.35 11.12
C TRP A 62 1.34 0.64 10.35
N ARG A 63 0.44 -0.07 11.06
CA ARG A 63 -0.73 -0.71 10.44
C ARG A 63 -1.63 0.29 9.73
N ARG A 64 -1.87 1.47 10.33
CA ARG A 64 -2.66 2.54 9.70
C ARG A 64 -1.99 3.09 8.44
N ILE A 65 -0.66 3.24 8.45
CA ILE A 65 0.10 3.68 7.27
C ILE A 65 -0.02 2.63 6.15
N CYS A 66 0.19 1.35 6.48
CA CYS A 66 0.06 0.27 5.50
C CYS A 66 -1.35 0.17 4.92
N MET A 67 -2.38 0.30 5.77
CA MET A 67 -3.78 0.31 5.33
C MET A 67 -4.09 1.51 4.41
N ALA A 68 -3.54 2.69 4.71
CA ALA A 68 -3.72 3.87 3.88
C ALA A 68 -3.07 3.71 2.49
N GLU A 69 -1.86 3.14 2.42
CA GLU A 69 -1.21 2.82 1.15
C GLU A 69 -1.94 1.69 0.41
N MET A 70 -2.48 0.69 1.11
CA MET A 70 -3.28 -0.37 0.49
C MET A 70 -4.55 0.20 -0.17
N HIS A 71 -5.26 1.10 0.52
CA HIS A 71 -6.38 1.82 -0.07
C HIS A 71 -5.96 2.72 -1.24
N ARG A 72 -4.74 3.23 -1.26
CA ARG A 72 -4.22 4.00 -2.40
C ARG A 72 -3.98 3.10 -3.61
N GLU A 73 -3.37 1.94 -3.41
CA GLU A 73 -3.15 0.94 -4.47
C GLU A 73 -4.47 0.43 -5.04
N ILE A 74 -5.45 0.09 -4.20
CA ILE A 74 -6.79 -0.32 -4.64
C ILE A 74 -7.46 0.81 -5.43
N ARG A 75 -7.34 2.06 -4.98
CA ARG A 75 -8.00 3.19 -5.64
C ARG A 75 -7.40 3.59 -6.97
N ALA A 76 -6.12 3.29 -7.18
CA ALA A 76 -5.43 3.58 -8.43
C ALA A 76 -5.55 2.47 -9.48
N ARG A 77 -6.37 1.42 -9.23
CA ARG A 77 -6.80 0.46 -10.27
C ARG A 77 -7.51 1.20 -11.42
N SER A 78 -7.43 0.66 -12.63
CA SER A 78 -8.17 1.20 -13.78
C SER A 78 -9.68 1.20 -13.47
N ALA A 79 -10.43 2.12 -14.09
CA ALA A 79 -11.88 2.24 -13.87
C ALA A 79 -12.59 0.90 -14.13
N ASP A 80 -12.19 0.20 -15.19
CA ASP A 80 -12.74 -1.10 -15.59
C ASP A 80 -12.49 -2.18 -14.52
N GLN A 81 -11.32 -2.18 -13.89
CA GLN A 81 -11.02 -3.14 -12.82
C GLN A 81 -11.68 -2.81 -11.49
N ARG A 82 -11.87 -1.51 -11.18
CA ARG A 82 -12.67 -1.13 -10.00
C ARG A 82 -14.10 -1.64 -10.17
N VAL A 83 -14.69 -1.43 -11.35
CA VAL A 83 -16.05 -1.92 -11.67
C VAL A 83 -16.10 -3.44 -11.59
N ALA A 84 -15.14 -4.16 -12.17
CA ALA A 84 -15.10 -5.62 -12.10
C ALA A 84 -14.99 -6.14 -10.64
N MET A 85 -14.22 -5.48 -9.79
CA MET A 85 -14.08 -5.84 -8.38
C MET A 85 -15.35 -5.53 -7.56
N GLU A 86 -15.98 -4.38 -7.78
CA GLU A 86 -17.26 -4.05 -7.16
C GLU A 86 -18.36 -5.05 -7.56
N LEU A 87 -18.34 -5.49 -8.83
CA LEU A 87 -19.24 -6.53 -9.33
C LEU A 87 -18.98 -7.87 -8.63
N ALA A 88 -17.72 -8.30 -8.54
CA ALA A 88 -17.34 -9.54 -7.88
C ALA A 88 -17.71 -9.56 -6.39
N LEU A 89 -17.56 -8.42 -5.69
CA LEU A 89 -18.01 -8.27 -4.30
C LEU A 89 -19.54 -8.37 -4.18
N ALA A 90 -20.29 -7.76 -5.10
CA ALA A 90 -21.75 -7.83 -5.11
C ALA A 90 -22.27 -9.24 -5.41
N GLU A 91 -21.63 -9.96 -6.33
CA GLU A 91 -21.95 -11.36 -6.66
C GLU A 91 -21.63 -12.32 -5.51
N ALA A 92 -20.51 -12.13 -4.81
CA ALA A 92 -20.14 -12.95 -3.66
C ALA A 92 -21.08 -12.76 -2.45
N MET A 93 -21.85 -11.67 -2.40
CA MET A 93 -22.83 -11.39 -1.35
C MET A 93 -24.25 -11.89 -1.69
N ARG A 94 -24.42 -12.56 -2.84
CA ARG A 94 -25.70 -13.13 -3.32
C ARG A 94 -25.84 -14.60 -2.97
#